data_AF-A0A314Z7I5-F1
#
_entry.id   AF-A0A314Z7I5-F1
#
_cell.length_a   1.000
_cell.length_b   1.000
_cell.length_c   1.000
_cell.angle_alpha   90.00
_cell.angle_beta   90.00
_cell.angle_gamma   90.00
#
_symmetry.space_group_name_H-M   'P 1'
#
loop_
_entity.id
_entity.type
_entity.pdbx_description
1 polymer ?
#
loop_
_entity_poly.entity_id
_entity_poly.type
_entity_poly.pdbx_seq_one_letter_code
_entity_poly.pdbx_strand_id
1 'polypeptide(L)'
;MASRQLIILISTLLLIPLAFPSIAATEYDPKKPEEAQKKINVVVEGMIYCQSCDHYGTWSLTDAEPIPSAKVSVICKNHKDQVSFYKAFVTDLKGYFYAQLEGFKMGHSILDHLHGCHVKLVSSPLANCSDLSNVNNGLYGAPLRFENKRLGLEL
;
A
#
# COMPACT_ATOMS: atom_id res chain seq x y z
N MET A 1 -12.18 71.43 43.90
CA MET A 1 -13.19 71.19 42.84
C MET A 1 -12.49 70.59 41.63
N ALA A 2 -12.33 69.27 41.58
CA ALA A 2 -11.60 68.59 40.50
C ALA A 2 -12.06 67.12 40.37
N SER A 3 -13.38 66.88 40.45
CA SER A 3 -13.94 65.52 40.40
C SER A 3 -15.27 65.48 39.62
N ARG A 4 -15.48 66.45 38.72
CA ARG A 4 -16.69 66.53 37.89
C ARG A 4 -16.43 66.49 36.38
N GLN A 5 -15.16 66.53 35.96
CA GLN A 5 -14.78 66.52 34.54
C GLN A 5 -14.33 65.15 34.01
N LEU A 6 -14.13 64.15 34.89
CA LEU A 6 -13.65 62.82 34.46
C LEU A 6 -14.78 61.81 34.19
N ILE A 7 -16.01 62.09 34.60
CA ILE A 7 -17.14 61.14 34.48
C ILE A 7 -17.83 61.25 33.10
N ILE A 8 -17.67 62.38 32.40
CA ILE A 8 -18.38 62.64 31.14
C ILE A 8 -17.73 61.92 29.93
N LEU A 9 -16.45 61.57 30.01
CA LEU A 9 -15.73 60.93 28.90
C LEU A 9 -15.90 59.40 28.81
N ILE A 10 -16.49 58.77 29.83
CA ILE A 10 -16.67 57.30 29.87
C ILE A 10 -18.05 56.90 29.32
N SER A 11 -19.00 57.84 29.23
CA SER A 11 -20.39 57.54 28.87
C SER A 11 -20.70 57.57 27.37
N THR A 12 -19.77 57.96 26.50
CA THR A 12 -20.02 58.07 25.05
C THR A 12 -19.54 56.88 24.23
N LEU A 13 -18.88 55.89 24.84
CA LEU A 13 -18.31 54.74 24.13
C LEU A 13 -19.24 53.51 24.01
N LEU A 14 -20.55 53.66 24.29
CA LEU A 14 -21.50 52.54 24.38
C LEU A 14 -22.64 52.56 23.35
N LEU A 15 -22.57 53.42 22.32
CA LEU A 15 -23.63 53.53 21.30
C LEU A 15 -23.07 53.55 19.88
N ILE A 16 -22.22 52.58 19.54
CA ILE A 16 -22.01 52.20 18.14
C ILE A 16 -22.56 50.78 17.99
N PRO A 17 -23.75 50.59 17.39
CA PRO A 17 -24.09 49.27 16.90
C PRO A 17 -23.14 48.99 15.74
N LEU A 18 -22.15 48.13 15.98
CA LEU A 18 -21.42 47.48 14.89
C LEU A 18 -22.43 46.60 14.17
N ALA A 19 -23.17 47.20 13.24
CA ALA A 19 -23.86 46.49 12.19
C ALA A 19 -22.77 45.90 11.29
N PHE A 20 -22.18 44.79 11.74
CA PHE A 20 -21.55 43.87 10.82
C PHE A 20 -22.69 43.27 9.99
N PRO A 21 -22.78 43.52 8.68
CA PRO A 21 -23.55 42.61 7.86
C PRO A 21 -22.88 41.25 8.06
N SER A 22 -23.59 40.30 8.68
CA SER A 22 -23.27 38.89 8.52
C SER A 22 -23.42 38.60 7.04
N ILE A 23 -22.36 38.82 6.28
CA ILE A 23 -22.13 38.13 5.03
C ILE A 23 -21.98 36.69 5.49
N ALA A 24 -23.08 35.94 5.47
CA ALA A 24 -23.03 34.51 5.34
C ALA A 24 -22.37 34.26 3.98
N ALA A 25 -21.04 34.38 3.95
CA ALA A 25 -20.23 33.73 2.96
C ALA A 25 -20.45 32.25 3.28
N THR A 26 -21.45 31.66 2.65
CA THR A 26 -21.38 30.26 2.31
C THR A 26 -20.04 30.13 1.60
N GLU A 27 -18.99 29.69 2.30
CA GLU A 27 -17.83 29.08 1.67
C GLU A 27 -18.39 27.91 0.87
N TYR A 28 -18.83 28.19 -0.35
CA TYR A 28 -18.49 27.42 -1.53
C TYR A 28 -16.98 27.14 -1.45
N ASP A 29 -16.61 26.14 -0.64
CA ASP A 29 -15.35 25.42 -0.77
C ASP A 29 -15.43 24.77 -2.15
N PRO A 30 -14.78 25.34 -3.17
CA PRO A 30 -14.79 24.77 -4.49
C PRO A 30 -13.85 23.60 -4.37
N LYS A 31 -14.40 22.44 -3.99
CA LYS A 31 -13.78 21.11 -3.98
C LYS A 31 -12.31 21.23 -4.35
N LYS A 32 -11.44 21.32 -3.32
CA LYS A 32 -10.04 20.92 -3.50
C LYS A 32 -10.06 19.73 -4.45
N PRO A 33 -9.43 19.79 -5.64
CA PRO A 33 -9.37 18.62 -6.49
C PRO A 33 -8.80 17.54 -5.59
N GLU A 34 -9.64 16.56 -5.24
CA GLU A 34 -9.16 15.30 -4.73
C GLU A 34 -8.14 14.92 -5.78
N GLU A 35 -6.85 15.10 -5.47
CA GLU A 35 -5.76 14.76 -6.37
C GLU A 35 -6.13 13.39 -6.87
N ALA A 36 -6.51 13.29 -8.14
CA ALA A 36 -7.03 12.06 -8.71
C ALA A 36 -5.92 11.05 -8.44
N GLN A 37 -6.11 10.21 -7.40
CA GLN A 37 -5.05 9.36 -6.91
C GLN A 37 -4.74 8.47 -8.08
N LYS A 38 -3.58 8.71 -8.71
CA LYS A 38 -3.18 8.03 -9.92
C LYS A 38 -3.26 6.54 -9.61
N LYS A 39 -4.27 5.88 -10.18
CA LYS A 39 -4.58 4.49 -9.88
C LYS A 39 -3.50 3.66 -10.57
N ILE A 40 -2.50 3.24 -9.81
CA ILE A 40 -1.41 2.42 -10.32
C ILE A 40 -1.80 0.97 -10.13
N ASN A 41 -1.97 0.26 -11.25
CA ASN A 41 -2.22 -1.16 -11.24
C ASN A 41 -0.86 -1.88 -11.15
N VAL A 42 -0.50 -2.35 -9.96
CA VAL A 42 0.68 -3.20 -9.75
C VAL A 42 0.24 -4.65 -9.73
N VAL A 43 0.92 -5.46 -10.52
CA VAL A 43 0.71 -6.90 -10.62
C VAL A 43 2.02 -7.59 -10.33
N VAL A 44 1.96 -8.61 -9.48
CA VAL A 44 3.07 -9.53 -9.25
C VAL A 44 2.68 -10.90 -9.79
N GLU A 45 3.56 -11.49 -10.59
CA GLU A 45 3.35 -12.80 -11.21
C GLU A 45 4.43 -13.76 -10.74
N GLY A 46 4.09 -15.05 -10.64
CA GLY A 46 5.07 -16.07 -10.28
C GLY A 46 4.53 -17.49 -10.32
N MET A 47 5.45 -18.44 -10.19
CA MET A 47 5.17 -19.88 -10.16
C MET A 47 5.59 -20.45 -8.81
N ILE A 48 4.79 -21.37 -8.27
CA ILE A 48 5.09 -22.12 -7.06
C ILE A 48 5.28 -23.58 -7.42
N TYR A 49 6.37 -24.16 -6.95
CA TYR A 49 6.76 -25.54 -7.22
C TYR A 49 6.99 -26.33 -5.93
N CYS A 50 6.75 -27.63 -6.02
CA CYS A 50 7.22 -28.65 -5.11
C CYS A 50 8.62 -29.08 -5.57
N GLN A 51 9.62 -28.87 -4.74
CA GLN A 51 10.97 -29.34 -5.03
C GLN A 51 11.03 -30.87 -4.89
N SER A 52 11.70 -31.54 -5.83
CA SER A 52 11.99 -32.97 -5.69
C SER A 52 12.76 -33.26 -4.40
N CYS A 53 12.37 -34.33 -3.70
CA CYS A 53 13.06 -34.78 -2.48
C CYS A 53 14.53 -35.15 -2.73
N ASP A 54 14.89 -35.54 -3.96
CA ASP A 54 16.27 -35.83 -4.36
C ASP A 54 17.17 -34.59 -4.33
N HIS A 55 16.56 -33.41 -4.32
CA HIS A 55 17.24 -32.12 -4.28
C HIS A 55 17.02 -31.36 -2.97
N TYR A 56 16.52 -32.03 -1.93
CA TYR A 56 16.29 -31.41 -0.63
C TYR A 56 17.54 -30.72 -0.07
N GLY A 57 17.38 -29.50 0.44
CA GLY A 57 18.48 -28.68 0.96
C GLY A 57 19.36 -28.01 -0.10
N THR A 58 19.07 -28.21 -1.40
CA THR A 58 19.76 -27.53 -2.50
C THR A 58 18.92 -26.39 -3.08
N TRP A 59 19.53 -25.60 -3.97
CA TRP A 59 18.84 -24.55 -4.73
C TRP A 59 18.23 -25.04 -6.05
N SER A 60 18.23 -26.34 -6.31
CA SER A 60 17.77 -26.93 -7.58
C SER A 60 16.24 -26.97 -7.66
N LEU A 61 15.71 -26.66 -8.85
CA LEU A 61 14.32 -26.91 -9.24
C LEU A 61 14.21 -27.97 -10.35
N THR A 62 15.27 -28.76 -10.57
CA THR A 62 15.21 -29.92 -11.46
C THR A 62 14.11 -30.87 -10.95
N ASP A 63 13.30 -31.38 -11.88
CA ASP A 63 12.15 -32.26 -11.61
C ASP A 63 11.12 -31.72 -10.61
N ALA A 64 11.08 -30.39 -10.44
CA ALA A 64 10.10 -29.75 -9.56
C ALA A 64 8.73 -29.66 -10.24
N GLU A 65 7.66 -29.94 -9.49
CA GLU A 65 6.29 -29.98 -9.99
C GLU A 65 5.48 -28.76 -9.54
N PRO A 66 4.65 -28.14 -10.38
CA PRO A 66 3.86 -26.99 -9.97
C PRO A 66 2.81 -27.36 -8.90
N ILE A 67 2.61 -26.50 -7.91
CA ILE A 67 1.62 -26.73 -6.83
C ILE A 67 0.35 -25.93 -7.08
N PRO A 68 -0.78 -26.58 -7.41
CA PRO A 68 -2.06 -25.91 -7.50
C PRO A 68 -2.60 -25.55 -6.12
N SER A 69 -3.36 -24.45 -6.04
CA SER A 69 -3.97 -23.97 -4.79
C SER A 69 -3.00 -23.70 -3.62
N ALA A 70 -1.70 -23.50 -3.90
CA ALA A 70 -0.73 -23.03 -2.93
C ALA A 70 -1.05 -21.59 -2.50
N LYS A 71 -0.91 -21.31 -1.20
CA LYS A 71 -1.08 -19.97 -0.66
C LYS A 71 0.26 -19.26 -0.61
N VAL A 72 0.30 -18.06 -1.17
CA VAL A 72 1.46 -17.17 -1.21
C VAL A 72 1.04 -15.79 -0.70
N SER A 73 1.96 -15.02 -0.13
CA SER A 73 1.69 -13.64 0.27
C SER A 73 2.64 -12.68 -0.42
N VAL A 74 2.11 -11.52 -0.81
CA VAL A 74 2.90 -10.36 -1.17
C VAL A 74 2.93 -9.44 0.04
N ILE A 75 4.13 -9.13 0.51
CA ILE A 75 4.36 -8.27 1.68
C ILE A 75 5.26 -7.13 1.25
N CYS A 76 4.80 -5.90 1.43
CA CYS A 76 5.62 -4.71 1.22
C CYS A 76 5.91 -4.01 2.54
N LYS A 77 7.15 -3.55 2.68
CA LYS A 77 7.58 -2.73 3.79
C LYS A 77 7.89 -1.30 3.32
N ASN A 78 7.63 -0.33 4.18
CA ASN A 78 8.06 1.04 3.97
C ASN A 78 9.55 1.21 4.35
N HIS A 79 10.10 2.41 4.14
CA HIS A 79 11.48 2.78 4.49
C HIS A 79 11.81 2.68 5.99
N LYS A 80 10.82 2.47 6.86
CA LYS A 80 10.98 2.23 8.31
C LYS A 80 10.81 0.75 8.67
N ASP A 81 10.89 -0.15 7.69
CA ASP A 81 10.68 -1.60 7.81
C ASP A 81 9.30 -2.04 8.32
N GLN A 82 8.31 -1.15 8.31
CA GLN A 82 6.94 -1.46 8.71
C GLN A 82 6.16 -2.00 7.52
N VAL A 83 5.30 -3.00 7.76
CA VAL A 83 4.42 -3.56 6.71
C VAL A 83 3.43 -2.49 6.25
N SER A 84 3.59 -2.05 5.00
CA SER A 84 2.71 -1.08 4.34
C SER A 84 1.63 -1.76 3.50
N PHE A 85 1.87 -3.01 3.08
CA PHE A 85 0.91 -3.81 2.33
C PHE A 85 1.10 -5.29 2.63
N TYR A 86 -0.01 -6.01 2.75
CA TYR A 86 -0.04 -7.46 2.86
C TYR A 86 -1.30 -7.98 2.15
N LYS A 87 -1.12 -8.97 1.27
CA LYS A 87 -2.25 -9.72 0.70
C LYS A 87 -1.81 -11.14 0.39
N ALA A 88 -2.69 -12.10 0.68
CA ALA A 88 -2.50 -13.49 0.32
C ALA A 88 -3.22 -13.80 -1.00
N PHE A 89 -2.61 -14.68 -1.78
CA PHE A 89 -3.09 -15.14 -3.07
C PHE A 89 -2.98 -16.66 -3.13
N VAL A 90 -3.67 -17.25 -4.10
CA VAL A 90 -3.73 -18.68 -4.31
C VAL A 90 -3.32 -18.96 -5.75
N THR A 91 -2.51 -20.00 -5.96
CA THR A 91 -2.11 -20.42 -7.30
C THR A 91 -3.25 -21.12 -8.05
N ASP A 92 -3.24 -20.99 -9.37
CA ASP A 92 -4.12 -21.72 -10.28
C ASP A 92 -3.73 -23.21 -10.41
N LEU A 93 -4.40 -23.93 -11.31
CA LEU A 93 -4.15 -25.35 -11.55
C LEU A 93 -2.73 -25.67 -12.05
N LYS A 94 -2.00 -24.68 -12.56
CA LYS A 94 -0.64 -24.81 -13.07
C LYS A 94 0.41 -24.29 -12.08
N GLY A 95 0.01 -23.98 -10.84
CA GLY A 95 0.92 -23.42 -9.83
C GLY A 95 1.30 -21.96 -10.08
N TYR A 96 0.62 -21.28 -10.99
CA TYR A 96 0.86 -19.87 -11.30
C TYR A 96 -0.04 -18.96 -10.44
N PHE A 97 0.47 -17.81 -10.02
CA PHE A 97 -0.35 -16.77 -9.37
C PHE A 97 -0.24 -15.42 -10.08
N TYR A 98 -1.36 -14.71 -10.14
CA TYR A 98 -1.49 -13.35 -10.63
C TYR A 98 -2.01 -12.45 -9.50
N ALA A 99 -1.11 -11.71 -8.87
CA ALA A 99 -1.38 -10.94 -7.66
C ALA A 99 -1.56 -9.46 -7.98
N GLN A 100 -2.81 -9.04 -8.20
CA GLN A 100 -3.17 -7.62 -8.27
C GLN A 100 -3.13 -6.99 -6.87
N LEU A 101 -2.27 -6.00 -6.69
CA LEU A 101 -2.09 -5.32 -5.40
C LEU A 101 -3.15 -4.20 -5.23
N GLU A 102 -4.41 -4.59 -5.17
CA GLU A 102 -5.53 -3.66 -4.95
C GLU A 102 -5.38 -2.92 -3.62
N GLY A 103 -5.56 -1.60 -3.64
CA GLY A 103 -5.39 -0.76 -2.45
C GLY A 103 -3.93 -0.51 -2.07
N PHE A 104 -2.97 -0.95 -2.89
CA PHE A 104 -1.57 -0.56 -2.74
C PHE A 104 -1.44 0.95 -2.98
N LYS A 105 -1.07 1.68 -1.92
CA LYS A 105 -0.86 3.12 -1.95
C LYS A 105 0.62 3.43 -2.14
N MET A 106 0.94 4.25 -3.13
CA MET A 106 2.30 4.67 -3.42
C MET A 106 2.66 5.90 -2.59
N GLY A 107 3.91 5.94 -2.08
CA GLY A 107 4.57 7.19 -1.73
C GLY A 107 5.28 7.81 -2.94
N HIS A 108 6.13 8.82 -2.71
CA HIS A 108 6.74 9.67 -3.74
C HIS A 108 7.54 8.95 -4.86
N SER A 109 7.98 7.70 -4.66
CA SER A 109 8.71 6.93 -5.66
C SER A 109 8.18 5.50 -5.75
N ILE A 110 7.77 5.10 -6.96
CA ILE A 110 7.21 3.78 -7.30
C ILE A 110 8.25 2.68 -7.11
N LEU A 111 9.47 2.94 -7.59
CA LEU A 111 10.54 1.93 -7.57
C LEU A 111 10.94 1.63 -6.13
N ASP A 112 11.16 2.67 -5.33
CA ASP A 112 11.63 2.53 -3.96
C ASP A 112 10.63 1.78 -3.07
N HIS A 113 9.33 1.99 -3.28
CA HIS A 113 8.30 1.25 -2.55
C HIS A 113 8.22 -0.22 -2.97
N LEU A 114 8.41 -0.51 -4.26
CA LEU A 114 8.35 -1.88 -4.75
C LEU A 114 9.62 -2.68 -4.41
N HIS A 115 10.77 -2.02 -4.20
CA HIS A 115 11.97 -2.68 -3.68
C HIS A 115 11.77 -3.25 -2.27
N GLY A 116 10.85 -2.67 -1.48
CA GLY A 116 10.45 -3.20 -0.17
C GLY A 116 9.43 -4.34 -0.24
N CYS A 117 8.99 -4.75 -1.43
CA CYS A 117 8.04 -5.83 -1.62
C CYS A 117 8.72 -7.19 -1.82
N HIS A 118 8.19 -8.20 -1.14
CA HIS A 118 8.65 -9.58 -1.21
C HIS A 118 7.46 -10.54 -1.33
N VAL A 119 7.69 -11.64 -2.03
CA VAL A 119 6.77 -12.78 -2.11
C VAL A 119 7.22 -13.83 -1.11
N LYS A 120 6.30 -14.33 -0.26
CA LYS A 120 6.57 -15.39 0.71
C LYS A 120 5.59 -16.54 0.55
N LEU A 121 6.11 -17.76 0.58
CA LEU A 121 5.30 -18.96 0.72
C LEU A 121 4.53 -18.91 2.06
N VAL A 122 3.26 -19.31 2.03
CA VAL A 122 2.40 -19.36 3.23
C VAL A 122 2.04 -20.81 3.55
N SER A 123 1.54 -21.55 2.55
CA SER A 123 1.17 -22.96 2.75
C SER A 123 0.98 -23.68 1.41
N SER A 124 1.21 -24.99 1.41
CA SER A 124 0.81 -25.88 0.33
C SER A 124 -0.42 -26.70 0.76
N PRO A 125 -1.36 -26.99 -0.15
CA PRO A 125 -2.47 -27.91 0.12
C PRO A 125 -2.05 -29.38 0.03
N LEU A 126 -0.85 -29.67 -0.49
CA LEU A 126 -0.35 -31.03 -0.69
C LEU A 126 0.36 -31.52 0.56
N ALA A 127 -0.15 -32.59 1.17
CA ALA A 127 0.44 -33.17 2.39
C ALA A 127 1.85 -33.73 2.17
N ASN A 128 2.16 -34.22 0.97
CA ASN A 128 3.50 -34.69 0.59
C ASN A 128 4.44 -33.55 0.18
N CYS A 129 3.98 -32.30 0.19
CA CYS A 129 4.80 -31.15 -0.16
C CYS A 129 4.39 -29.90 0.64
N SER A 130 4.35 -30.04 1.97
CA SER A 130 3.94 -28.97 2.90
C SER A 130 5.10 -28.18 3.49
N ASP A 131 6.32 -28.70 3.40
CA ASP A 131 7.50 -28.08 3.99
C ASP A 131 7.97 -26.91 3.13
N LEU A 132 7.99 -25.72 3.73
CA LEU A 132 8.40 -24.51 3.03
C LEU A 132 9.93 -24.48 2.89
N SER A 133 10.42 -24.55 1.65
CA SER A 133 11.85 -24.40 1.37
C SER A 133 12.23 -22.94 1.09
N ASN A 134 13.50 -22.62 1.26
CA ASN A 134 14.03 -21.30 0.93
C ASN A 134 14.67 -21.21 -0.47
N VAL A 135 14.35 -22.15 -1.37
CA VAL A 135 14.79 -22.07 -2.77
C VAL A 135 14.24 -20.77 -3.37
N ASN A 136 15.10 -20.02 -4.06
CA ASN A 136 14.78 -18.68 -4.59
C ASN A 136 14.21 -17.70 -3.56
N ASN A 137 14.58 -17.86 -2.28
CA ASN A 137 14.08 -17.08 -1.15
C ASN A 137 12.58 -17.24 -0.86
N GLY A 138 11.96 -18.38 -1.21
CA GLY A 138 10.52 -18.60 -1.00
C GLY A 138 10.06 -18.45 0.47
N LEU A 139 10.87 -18.90 1.43
CA LEU A 139 10.56 -18.82 2.87
C LEU A 139 10.84 -17.42 3.45
N TYR A 140 12.01 -16.86 3.18
CA TYR A 140 12.42 -15.59 3.79
C TYR A 140 11.91 -14.35 3.04
N GLY A 141 11.51 -14.50 1.78
CA GLY A 141 10.96 -13.43 0.94
C GLY A 141 11.73 -13.26 -0.36
N ALA A 142 11.12 -13.67 -1.47
CA ALA A 142 11.64 -13.45 -2.81
C ALA A 142 11.42 -11.98 -3.22
N PRO A 143 12.49 -11.22 -3.54
CA PRO A 143 12.33 -9.84 -3.99
C PRO A 143 11.64 -9.80 -5.37
N LEU A 144 10.86 -8.75 -5.61
CA LEU A 144 10.21 -8.58 -6.91
C LEU A 144 11.25 -8.30 -8.01
N ARG A 145 11.09 -8.99 -9.15
CA ARG A 145 11.87 -8.71 -10.37
C ARG A 145 11.08 -7.74 -11.24
N PHE A 146 11.78 -6.71 -11.68
CA PHE A 146 11.21 -5.55 -12.36
C PHE A 146 11.31 -5.66 -13.88
N GLU A 147 10.80 -6.74 -14.44
CA GLU A 147 10.90 -7.05 -15.85
C GLU A 147 9.69 -6.45 -16.61
N ASN A 148 9.92 -5.89 -17.81
CA ASN A 148 8.87 -5.42 -18.72
C ASN A 148 7.88 -4.38 -18.15
N LYS A 149 8.36 -3.37 -17.42
CA LYS A 149 7.51 -2.29 -16.90
C LYS A 149 6.79 -1.54 -18.04
N ARG A 150 5.47 -1.62 -18.07
CA ARG A 150 4.61 -0.73 -18.85
C ARG A 150 3.86 0.17 -17.87
N LEU A 151 4.27 1.44 -17.78
CA LEU A 151 3.52 2.45 -17.03
C LEU A 151 2.31 2.84 -17.88
N GLY A 152 1.20 2.10 -17.72
CA GLY A 152 -0.08 2.49 -18.28
C GLY A 152 -0.61 3.71 -17.53
N LEU A 153 -0.66 4.85 -18.21
CA LEU A 153 -1.58 5.93 -17.83
C LEU A 153 -2.96 5.49 -18.32
N GLU A 154 -3.84 5.05 -17.42
CA GLU A 154 -5.27 5.16 -17.71
C GLU A 154 -5.57 6.67 -17.74
N LEU A 155 -5.85 7.18 -18.95
CA LEU A 155 -6.37 8.52 -19.21
C LEU A 155 -7.90 8.51 -19.13
#